data_AF-A0A7V8EXK8-F1
#
_entry.id   AF-A0A7V8EXK8-F1
#
_cell.length_a   1.000
_cell.length_b   1.000
_cell.length_c   1.000
_cell.angle_alpha   90.00
_cell.angle_beta   90.00
_cell.angle_gamma   90.00
#
_symmetry.space_group_name_H-M   'P 1'
#
loop_
_entity.id
_entity.type
_entity.pdbx_description
1 polymer ?
#
loop_
_entity_poly.entity_id
_entity_poly.type
_entity_poly.pdbx_seq_one_letter_code
_entity_poly.pdbx_strand_id
1 'polypeptide(L)'
;MSNIHTGSALDGRVFWPSIAVILGITIPLVMYPESGNLIIKQLFGFATGNFGWLYLLSGLGAVLFLLWLALGRYGNVRLGRAEDVPEFSYFSWIAMIFCGGIGIAIANWAWVEPIYYFDGPPLGFAAKSKEAAEWALAYGQFHWGLTPWAIYCLPAIPIAYSMYVRRQPGVRLSVAARGVLGDKADGWLATVLDTVVV
;
A
#
# COMPACT_ATOMS: atom_id res chain seq x y z
N MET A 1 -9.63 18.45 -32.50
CA MET A 1 -8.69 17.36 -32.82
C MET A 1 -7.28 17.92 -32.77
N SER A 2 -6.32 17.18 -32.21
CA SER A 2 -4.90 17.54 -31.97
C SER A 2 -4.71 18.53 -30.80
N ASN A 3 -4.14 18.16 -29.65
CA ASN A 3 -2.92 17.39 -29.44
C ASN A 3 -3.10 16.34 -28.33
N ILE A 4 -3.15 15.07 -28.70
CA ILE A 4 -2.78 14.00 -27.77
C ILE A 4 -1.26 14.12 -27.67
N HIS A 5 -0.74 14.48 -26.49
CA HIS A 5 0.70 14.54 -26.25
C HIS A 5 1.31 13.17 -26.57
N THR A 6 1.83 13.06 -27.79
CA THR A 6 2.68 11.97 -28.25
C THR A 6 4.07 12.25 -27.71
N GLY A 7 4.31 11.69 -26.53
CA GLY A 7 5.56 11.80 -25.81
C GLY A 7 5.32 11.41 -24.38
N SER A 8 5.37 10.11 -24.08
CA SER A 8 5.63 9.65 -22.71
C SER A 8 7.06 10.04 -22.35
N ALA A 9 7.29 11.34 -22.18
CA ALA A 9 8.55 11.85 -21.67
C ALA A 9 8.61 11.44 -20.20
N LEU A 10 9.58 10.60 -19.90
CA LEU A 10 9.95 10.22 -18.55
C LEU A 10 10.10 11.50 -17.69
N ASP A 11 9.41 11.55 -16.54
CA ASP A 11 9.53 12.68 -15.64
C ASP A 11 10.85 12.59 -14.88
N GLY A 12 11.87 13.27 -15.41
CA GLY A 12 13.21 13.30 -14.84
C GLY A 12 13.26 13.81 -13.41
N ARG A 13 12.25 14.57 -12.94
CA ARG A 13 12.21 15.06 -11.55
C ARG A 13 11.97 13.95 -10.56
N VAL A 14 11.20 12.92 -10.92
CA VAL A 14 10.93 11.77 -10.05
C VAL A 14 11.89 10.63 -10.37
N PHE A 15 12.12 10.37 -11.66
CA PHE A 15 12.92 9.23 -12.10
C PHE A 15 14.37 9.26 -11.58
N TRP A 16 15.08 10.39 -11.74
CA TRP A 16 16.49 10.44 -11.35
C TRP A 16 16.71 10.34 -9.84
N PRO A 17 15.92 11.03 -8.98
CA PRO A 17 15.98 10.82 -7.54
C PRO A 17 15.65 9.38 -7.13
N SER A 18 14.61 8.75 -7.69
CA SER A 18 14.27 7.36 -7.39
C SER A 18 15.42 6.40 -7.73
N ILE A 19 16.00 6.53 -8.92
CA ILE A 19 17.18 5.72 -9.32
C ILE A 19 18.36 5.96 -8.38
N ALA A 20 18.64 7.22 -8.03
CA ALA A 20 19.73 7.55 -7.12
C ALA A 20 19.54 6.93 -5.72
N VAL A 21 18.31 6.96 -5.18
CA VAL A 21 17.98 6.34 -3.89
C VAL A 21 18.10 4.82 -3.97
N ILE A 22 17.52 4.19 -4.99
CA ILE A 22 17.57 2.72 -5.17
C ILE A 22 19.00 2.23 -5.29
N LEU A 23 19.82 2.88 -6.14
CA LEU A 23 21.22 2.51 -6.32
C LEU A 23 22.05 2.84 -5.07
N GLY A 24 21.78 3.99 -4.43
CA GLY A 24 22.46 4.41 -3.21
C GLY A 24 22.24 3.45 -2.03
N ILE A 25 21.10 2.76 -1.98
CA ILE A 25 20.81 1.73 -0.96
C ILE A 25 21.32 0.36 -1.42
N THR A 26 21.03 -0.04 -2.66
CA THR A 26 21.31 -1.40 -3.14
C THR A 26 22.79 -1.67 -3.33
N ILE A 27 23.57 -0.71 -3.87
CA ILE A 27 25.00 -0.92 -4.13
C ILE A 27 25.76 -1.21 -2.82
N PRO A 28 25.62 -0.41 -1.74
CA PRO A 28 26.27 -0.74 -0.47
C PRO A 28 25.84 -2.09 0.11
N LEU A 29 24.56 -2.46 0.01
CA LEU A 29 24.07 -3.75 0.52
C LEU A 29 24.68 -4.94 -0.22
N VAL A 30 24.88 -4.83 -1.54
CA VAL A 30 25.52 -5.87 -2.35
C VAL A 30 27.03 -5.93 -2.07
N MET A 31 27.68 -4.78 -1.89
CA MET A 31 29.14 -4.72 -1.64
C MET A 31 29.53 -5.16 -0.23
N TYR A 32 28.66 -4.94 0.77
CA TYR A 32 28.93 -5.22 2.19
C TYR A 32 27.78 -6.01 2.84
N PRO A 33 27.52 -7.26 2.44
CA PRO A 33 26.31 -8.00 2.83
C PRO A 33 26.22 -8.28 4.33
N GLU A 34 27.34 -8.57 5.01
CA GLU A 34 27.35 -8.84 6.45
C GLU A 34 27.02 -7.60 7.28
N SER A 35 27.73 -6.49 7.02
CA SER A 35 27.47 -5.20 7.67
C SER A 35 26.08 -4.67 7.32
N GLY A 36 25.66 -4.82 6.06
CA GLY A 36 24.33 -4.47 5.59
C GLY A 36 23.23 -5.20 6.35
N ASN A 37 23.35 -6.53 6.51
CA ASN A 37 22.40 -7.33 7.29
C ASN A 37 22.32 -6.86 8.76
N LEU A 38 23.45 -6.54 9.38
CA LEU A 38 23.47 -6.02 10.75
C LEU A 38 22.71 -4.69 10.85
N ILE A 39 22.99 -3.74 9.95
CA ILE A 39 22.33 -2.43 9.92
C ILE A 39 20.83 -2.59 9.68
N ILE A 40 20.43 -3.41 8.70
CA ILE A 40 19.01 -3.67 8.40
C ILE A 40 18.29 -4.27 9.61
N LYS A 41 18.90 -5.23 10.31
CA LYS A 41 18.32 -5.80 11.54
C LYS A 41 18.18 -4.76 12.65
N GLN A 42 19.17 -3.88 12.83
CA GLN A 42 19.10 -2.79 13.81
C GLN A 42 17.98 -1.80 13.47
N LEU A 43 17.89 -1.37 12.22
CA LEU A 43 16.83 -0.46 11.76
C LEU A 43 15.44 -1.11 11.87
N PHE A 44 15.31 -2.39 11.49
CA PHE A 44 14.07 -3.15 11.63
C PHE A 44 13.66 -3.28 13.11
N GLY A 45 14.59 -3.63 13.99
CA GLY A 45 14.35 -3.70 15.44
C GLY A 45 13.98 -2.34 16.03
N PHE A 46 14.66 -1.27 15.60
CA PHE A 46 14.32 0.10 16.01
C PHE A 46 12.91 0.50 15.56
N ALA A 47 12.58 0.27 14.30
CA ALA A 47 11.27 0.61 13.73
C ALA A 47 10.14 -0.17 14.41
N THR A 48 10.27 -1.49 14.52
CA THR A 48 9.25 -2.35 15.12
C THR A 48 9.12 -2.14 16.63
N GLY A 49 10.24 -1.94 17.34
CA GLY A 49 10.25 -1.71 18.78
C GLY A 49 9.66 -0.36 19.22
N ASN A 50 9.90 0.71 18.45
CA ASN A 50 9.46 2.06 18.84
C ASN A 50 8.17 2.52 18.15
N PHE A 51 7.92 2.06 16.92
CA PHE A 51 6.80 2.52 16.09
C PHE A 51 5.77 1.43 15.77
N GLY A 52 5.90 0.22 16.34
CA GLY A 52 4.92 -0.86 16.15
C GLY A 52 3.49 -0.45 16.51
N TRP A 53 3.31 0.32 17.59
CA TRP A 53 2.00 0.86 17.99
C TRP A 53 1.41 1.80 16.93
N LEU A 54 2.25 2.63 16.30
CA LEU A 54 1.83 3.56 15.26
C LEU A 54 1.37 2.79 14.03
N TYR A 55 2.10 1.74 13.64
CA TYR A 55 1.71 0.85 12.54
C TYR A 55 0.33 0.21 12.79
N LEU A 56 0.09 -0.31 14.00
CA LEU A 56 -1.20 -0.90 14.37
C LEU A 56 -2.33 0.13 14.36
N LEU A 57 -2.11 1.33 14.92
CA LEU A 57 -3.10 2.41 14.91
C LEU A 57 -3.37 2.94 13.49
N SER A 58 -2.37 3.00 12.62
CA SER A 58 -2.54 3.37 11.21
C SER A 58 -3.41 2.35 10.48
N GLY A 59 -3.19 1.05 10.70
CA GLY A 59 -4.02 -0.01 10.13
C GLY A 59 -5.48 0.06 10.63
N LEU A 60 -5.67 0.16 11.95
CA LEU A 60 -7.00 0.32 12.53
C LEU A 60 -7.69 1.60 12.04
N GLY A 61 -6.95 2.71 12.00
CA GLY A 61 -7.42 4.00 11.50
C GLY A 61 -7.84 3.93 10.03
N ALA A 62 -7.10 3.19 9.19
CA ALA A 62 -7.45 2.96 7.79
C ALA A 62 -8.80 2.24 7.68
N VAL A 63 -9.00 1.16 8.44
CA VAL A 63 -10.26 0.40 8.46
C VAL A 63 -11.42 1.31 8.90
N LEU A 64 -11.27 2.00 10.02
CA LEU A 64 -12.31 2.89 10.55
C LEU A 64 -12.64 4.04 9.58
N PHE A 65 -11.62 4.64 8.97
CA PHE A 65 -11.79 5.70 7.98
C PHE A 65 -12.55 5.23 6.75
N LEU A 66 -12.22 4.05 6.21
CA LEU A 66 -12.92 3.51 5.06
C LEU A 66 -14.35 3.08 5.38
N LEU A 67 -14.59 2.50 6.56
CA LEU A 67 -15.95 2.22 7.02
C LEU A 67 -16.76 3.51 7.14
N TRP A 68 -16.17 4.58 7.68
CA TRP A 68 -16.82 5.89 7.73
C TRP A 68 -17.10 6.46 6.33
N LEU A 69 -16.18 6.32 5.37
CA LEU A 69 -16.43 6.73 3.98
C LEU A 69 -17.57 5.91 3.36
N ALA A 70 -17.51 4.59 3.46
CA ALA A 70 -18.44 3.67 2.81
C ALA A 70 -19.85 3.73 3.40
N LEU A 71 -19.97 3.83 4.73
CA LEU A 71 -21.25 3.86 5.44
C LEU A 71 -21.78 5.29 5.64
N GLY A 72 -20.94 6.30 5.50
CA GLY A 72 -21.30 7.70 5.67
C GLY A 72 -21.82 8.36 4.39
N ARG A 73 -21.87 9.70 4.42
CA ARG A 73 -22.36 10.53 3.30
C ARG A 73 -21.57 10.36 1.99
N TYR A 74 -20.34 9.86 2.08
CA TYR A 74 -19.43 9.75 0.94
C TYR A 74 -19.57 8.43 0.18
N GLY A 75 -20.22 7.41 0.75
CA GLY A 75 -20.34 6.09 0.11
C GLY A 75 -21.16 6.09 -1.18
N ASN A 76 -22.04 7.09 -1.34
CA ASN A 76 -22.83 7.28 -2.55
C ASN A 76 -22.13 8.15 -3.61
N VAL A 77 -20.91 8.62 -3.35
CA VAL A 77 -20.14 9.41 -4.32
C VAL A 77 -19.62 8.47 -5.41
N ARG A 78 -20.10 8.67 -6.63
CA ARG A 78 -19.62 7.94 -7.81
C ARG A 78 -18.21 8.42 -8.19
N LEU A 79 -17.29 7.48 -8.37
CA LEU A 79 -15.94 7.75 -8.88
C LEU A 79 -15.96 7.88 -10.41
N GLY A 80 -16.61 8.93 -10.89
CA GLY A 80 -16.85 9.22 -12.31
C GLY A 80 -17.78 10.42 -12.46
N ARG A 81 -18.31 10.65 -13.66
CA ARG A 81 -19.43 11.58 -13.87
C ARG A 81 -20.74 10.96 -13.38
N ALA A 82 -21.76 11.79 -13.22
CA ALA A 82 -23.08 11.35 -12.74
C ALA A 82 -23.71 10.32 -13.69
N GLU A 83 -23.46 10.47 -14.99
CA GLU A 83 -23.93 9.63 -16.08
C GLU A 83 -23.04 8.42 -16.41
N ASP A 84 -21.82 8.37 -15.86
CA ASP A 84 -20.87 7.27 -16.16
C ASP A 84 -21.42 5.95 -15.59
N VAL A 85 -21.37 4.88 -16.38
CA VAL A 85 -21.70 3.50 -15.94
C VAL A 85 -20.42 2.69 -15.68
N PRO A 86 -20.45 1.67 -14.81
CA PRO A 86 -19.28 0.81 -14.61
C PRO A 86 -18.80 0.19 -15.92
N GLU A 87 -17.51 0.35 -16.24
CA GLU A 87 -16.90 -0.20 -17.47
C GLU A 87 -16.84 -1.74 -17.45
N PHE A 88 -16.79 -2.32 -16.26
CA PHE A 88 -16.69 -3.77 -16.05
C PHE A 88 -17.90 -4.29 -15.27
N SER A 89 -18.32 -5.51 -15.60
CA SER A 89 -19.30 -6.23 -14.79
C SER A 89 -18.77 -6.46 -13.37
N TYR A 90 -19.67 -6.62 -12.40
CA TYR A 90 -19.27 -6.94 -11.02
C TYR A 90 -18.38 -8.18 -10.92
N PHE A 91 -18.68 -9.23 -11.69
CA PHE A 91 -17.88 -10.45 -11.71
C PHE A 91 -16.46 -10.18 -12.23
N SER A 92 -16.35 -9.48 -13.37
CA SER A 92 -15.05 -9.10 -13.94
C SER A 92 -14.26 -8.21 -12.98
N TRP A 93 -14.91 -7.25 -12.31
CA TRP A 93 -14.27 -6.35 -11.35
C TRP A 93 -13.73 -7.09 -10.12
N ILE A 94 -14.52 -7.99 -9.53
CA ILE A 94 -14.06 -8.84 -8.42
C ILE A 94 -12.89 -9.72 -8.87
N ALA A 95 -12.98 -10.35 -10.04
CA ALA A 95 -11.89 -11.17 -10.59
C ALA A 95 -10.60 -10.35 -10.77
N MET A 96 -10.69 -9.11 -11.26
CA MET A 96 -9.52 -8.23 -11.39
C MET A 96 -8.89 -7.86 -10.03
N ILE A 97 -9.67 -7.70 -8.96
CA ILE A 97 -9.12 -7.45 -7.62
C ILE A 97 -8.31 -8.66 -7.13
N PHE A 98 -8.82 -9.88 -7.35
CA PHE A 98 -8.10 -11.10 -6.98
C PHE A 98 -6.86 -11.34 -7.85
N CYS A 99 -6.93 -11.07 -9.16
CA CYS A 99 -5.81 -11.27 -10.08
C CYS A 99 -4.74 -10.18 -10.00
N GLY A 100 -5.12 -8.92 -9.79
CA GLY A 100 -4.21 -7.80 -9.61
C GLY A 100 -3.61 -7.73 -8.20
N GLY A 101 -4.16 -8.51 -7.27
CA GLY A 101 -3.75 -8.58 -5.87
C GLY A 101 -2.55 -9.49 -5.60
N ILE A 102 -2.42 -9.85 -4.33
CA ILE A 102 -1.20 -10.26 -3.60
C ILE A 102 -0.70 -11.69 -3.94
N GLY A 103 -0.75 -12.09 -5.21
CA GLY A 103 -0.63 -13.49 -5.64
C GLY A 103 0.62 -14.22 -5.15
N ILE A 104 1.81 -13.68 -5.39
CA ILE A 104 3.06 -14.36 -5.02
C ILE A 104 3.27 -14.46 -3.50
N ALA A 105 2.88 -13.41 -2.77
CA ALA A 105 3.08 -13.39 -1.33
C ALA A 105 2.06 -14.31 -0.63
N ILE A 106 0.79 -14.35 -1.05
CA ILE A 106 -0.17 -15.32 -0.51
C ILE A 106 0.28 -16.75 -0.81
N ALA A 107 0.74 -17.04 -2.03
CA ALA A 107 1.20 -18.38 -2.39
C ALA A 107 2.36 -18.87 -1.50
N ASN A 108 3.27 -17.99 -1.10
CA ASN A 108 4.37 -18.32 -0.21
C ASN A 108 3.93 -18.39 1.26
N TRP A 109 3.29 -17.32 1.75
CA TRP A 109 2.99 -17.17 3.18
C TRP A 109 1.82 -18.04 3.67
N ALA A 110 0.89 -18.43 2.79
CA ALA A 110 -0.25 -19.28 3.18
C ALA A 110 0.18 -20.61 3.81
N TRP A 111 1.36 -21.14 3.46
CA TRP A 111 1.90 -22.37 4.03
C TRP A 111 2.91 -22.10 5.15
N VAL A 112 3.73 -21.06 5.00
CA VAL A 112 4.80 -20.74 5.95
C VAL A 112 4.24 -20.19 7.26
N GLU A 113 3.27 -19.28 7.18
CA GLU A 113 2.78 -18.51 8.32
C GLU A 113 2.08 -19.39 9.37
N PRO A 114 1.19 -20.35 9.01
CA PRO A 114 0.61 -21.25 10.01
C PRO A 114 1.66 -22.12 10.71
N ILE A 115 2.67 -22.61 9.98
CA ILE A 115 3.76 -23.41 10.58
C ILE A 115 4.56 -22.55 11.56
N TYR A 116 4.89 -21.33 11.14
CA TYR A 116 5.62 -20.37 11.96
C TYR A 116 4.88 -20.05 13.27
N TYR A 117 3.56 -19.83 13.21
CA TYR A 117 2.76 -19.57 14.41
C TYR A 117 2.47 -20.82 15.24
N PHE A 118 2.51 -22.01 14.65
CA PHE A 118 2.39 -23.23 15.45
C PHE A 118 3.65 -23.49 16.28
N ASP A 119 4.83 -23.22 15.69
CA ASP A 119 6.13 -23.36 16.37
C ASP A 119 6.45 -22.20 17.32
N GLY A 120 5.98 -20.99 17.01
CA GLY A 120 6.18 -19.78 17.81
C GLY A 120 4.90 -18.96 17.91
N PRO A 121 3.88 -19.43 18.67
CA PRO A 121 2.59 -18.78 18.70
C PRO A 121 2.65 -17.39 19.37
N PRO A 122 1.80 -16.46 18.92
CA PRO A 122 1.70 -15.15 19.56
C PRO A 122 1.12 -15.28 20.97
N LEU A 123 1.12 -14.18 21.74
CA LEU A 123 0.44 -14.07 23.04
C LEU A 123 0.94 -15.03 24.15
N GLY A 124 2.08 -15.69 23.95
CA GLY A 124 2.73 -16.50 24.98
C GLY A 124 2.19 -17.92 25.14
N PHE A 125 1.44 -18.44 24.17
CA PHE A 125 1.02 -19.85 24.18
C PHE A 125 2.22 -20.80 24.05
N ALA A 126 2.04 -22.04 24.51
CA ALA A 126 3.08 -23.07 24.34
C ALA A 126 3.15 -23.51 22.88
N ALA A 127 4.37 -23.60 22.34
CA ALA A 127 4.60 -24.12 21.00
C ALA A 127 3.98 -25.51 20.82
N LYS A 128 3.40 -25.74 19.63
CA LYS A 128 2.76 -27.01 19.24
C LYS A 128 1.58 -27.46 20.12
N SER A 129 1.02 -26.56 20.92
CA SER A 129 -0.18 -26.86 21.71
C SER A 129 -1.46 -26.80 20.86
N LYS A 130 -2.58 -27.20 21.45
CA LYS A 130 -3.89 -27.05 20.80
C LYS A 130 -4.21 -25.58 20.53
N GLU A 131 -3.96 -24.71 21.50
CA GLU A 131 -4.18 -23.27 21.40
C GLU A 131 -3.28 -22.65 20.32
N ALA A 132 -2.03 -23.11 20.21
CA ALA A 132 -1.13 -22.68 19.14
C ALA A 132 -1.68 -23.05 17.76
N ALA A 133 -2.28 -24.24 17.59
CA ALA A 133 -2.90 -24.64 16.33
C ALA A 133 -4.12 -23.77 15.98
N GLU A 134 -4.95 -23.45 16.97
CA GLU A 134 -6.11 -22.57 16.78
C GLU A 134 -5.68 -21.16 16.35
N TRP A 135 -4.67 -20.59 17.01
CA TRP A 135 -4.13 -19.27 16.67
C TRP A 135 -3.37 -19.26 15.35
N ALA A 136 -2.63 -20.32 15.02
CA ALA A 136 -1.89 -20.43 13.76
C ALA A 136 -2.81 -20.26 12.53
N LEU A 137 -4.05 -20.74 12.62
CA LEU A 137 -5.04 -20.56 11.57
C LEU A 137 -5.69 -19.17 11.60
N ALA A 138 -6.00 -18.65 12.79
CA ALA A 138 -6.70 -17.38 12.94
C ALA A 138 -5.82 -16.15 12.61
N TYR A 139 -4.54 -16.18 12.99
CA TYR A 139 -3.66 -15.02 12.90
C TYR A 139 -3.33 -14.65 11.45
N GLY A 140 -3.16 -15.64 10.57
CA GLY A 140 -3.03 -15.40 9.13
C GLY A 140 -4.27 -14.70 8.55
N GLN A 141 -5.48 -15.05 9.00
CA GLN A 141 -6.70 -14.35 8.55
C GLN A 141 -6.72 -12.88 8.98
N PHE A 142 -6.13 -12.54 10.12
CA PHE A 142 -5.98 -11.14 10.53
C PHE A 142 -4.98 -10.40 9.63
N HIS A 143 -3.83 -11.02 9.30
CA HIS A 143 -2.79 -10.41 8.46
C HIS A 143 -3.16 -10.27 6.99
N TRP A 144 -4.03 -11.14 6.47
CA TRP A 144 -4.50 -11.13 5.08
C TRP A 144 -5.97 -10.67 4.94
N GLY A 145 -6.58 -10.29 6.06
CA GLY A 145 -7.97 -9.86 6.14
C GLY A 145 -8.15 -8.37 5.90
N LEU A 146 -9.12 -7.75 6.57
CA LEU A 146 -9.59 -6.40 6.25
C LEU A 146 -8.52 -5.31 6.34
N THR A 147 -7.60 -5.41 7.29
CA THR A 147 -6.60 -4.36 7.59
C THR A 147 -5.67 -4.04 6.41
N PRO A 148 -4.93 -4.99 5.81
CA PRO A 148 -4.08 -4.69 4.63
C PRO A 148 -4.89 -4.18 3.43
N TRP A 149 -6.07 -4.73 3.16
CA TRP A 149 -6.94 -4.25 2.08
C TRP A 149 -7.38 -2.81 2.31
N ALA A 150 -7.67 -2.43 3.57
CA ALA A 150 -7.97 -1.06 3.91
C ALA A 150 -6.77 -0.13 3.64
N ILE A 151 -5.56 -0.56 3.94
CA ILE A 151 -4.35 0.22 3.65
C ILE A 151 -4.19 0.45 2.13
N TYR A 152 -4.49 -0.55 1.28
CA TYR A 152 -4.45 -0.37 -0.18
C TYR A 152 -5.51 0.60 -0.71
N CYS A 153 -6.70 0.62 -0.10
CA CYS A 153 -7.76 1.52 -0.50
C CYS A 153 -7.45 3.00 -0.16
N LEU A 154 -6.63 3.28 0.86
CA LEU A 154 -6.31 4.64 1.28
C LEU A 154 -5.74 5.53 0.18
N PRO A 155 -4.70 5.15 -0.59
CA PRO A 155 -4.24 5.93 -1.73
C PRO A 155 -5.12 5.72 -2.98
N ALA A 156 -5.75 4.56 -3.14
CA ALA A 156 -6.54 4.25 -4.33
C ALA A 156 -7.75 5.17 -4.49
N ILE A 157 -8.49 5.45 -3.41
CA ILE A 157 -9.68 6.33 -3.44
C ILE A 157 -9.36 7.77 -3.88
N PRO A 158 -8.42 8.51 -3.27
CA PRO A 158 -8.11 9.87 -3.68
C PRO A 158 -7.50 9.92 -5.08
N ILE A 159 -6.70 8.93 -5.49
CA ILE A 159 -6.19 8.85 -6.87
C ILE A 159 -7.35 8.64 -7.85
N ALA A 160 -8.24 7.68 -7.60
CA ALA A 160 -9.41 7.45 -8.44
C ALA A 160 -10.33 8.68 -8.48
N TYR A 161 -10.58 9.32 -7.33
CA TYR A 161 -11.35 10.56 -7.28
C TYR A 161 -10.69 11.68 -8.10
N SER A 162 -9.37 11.84 -7.99
CA SER A 162 -8.62 12.84 -8.75
C SER A 162 -8.72 12.62 -10.26
N MET A 163 -8.55 11.36 -10.70
CA MET A 163 -8.60 10.99 -12.12
C MET A 163 -10.00 11.04 -12.70
N TYR A 164 -10.97 10.39 -12.04
CA TYR A 164 -12.29 10.14 -12.64
C TYR A 164 -13.31 11.23 -12.31
N VAL A 165 -13.20 11.87 -11.14
CA VAL A 165 -14.11 12.96 -10.71
C VAL A 165 -13.50 14.33 -11.02
N ARG A 166 -12.26 14.58 -10.61
CA ARG A 166 -11.59 15.89 -10.82
C ARG A 166 -10.90 16.02 -12.17
N ARG A 167 -10.81 14.93 -12.96
CA ARG A 167 -10.23 14.90 -14.30
C ARG A 167 -8.80 15.43 -14.35
N GLN A 168 -8.04 15.19 -13.28
CA GLN A 168 -6.62 15.51 -13.24
C GLN A 168 -5.81 14.43 -13.97
N PRO A 169 -4.78 14.82 -14.74
CA PRO A 169 -3.99 13.87 -15.50
C PRO A 169 -3.02 13.09 -14.58
N GLY A 170 -2.90 11.79 -14.85
CA GLY A 170 -1.92 10.91 -14.20
C GLY A 170 -2.40 10.28 -12.89
N VAL A 171 -1.58 9.33 -12.41
CA VAL A 171 -1.84 8.50 -11.22
C VAL A 171 -1.01 8.96 -10.00
N ARG A 172 -0.45 10.17 -10.04
CA ARG A 172 0.51 10.65 -9.04
C ARG A 172 -0.18 10.94 -7.71
N LEU A 173 0.46 10.55 -6.62
CA LEU A 173 -0.04 10.82 -5.28
C LEU A 173 -0.05 12.32 -4.99
N SER A 174 0.98 13.05 -5.44
CA SER A 174 1.07 14.51 -5.31
C SER A 174 -0.15 15.23 -5.93
N VAL A 175 -0.58 14.79 -7.11
CA VAL A 175 -1.74 15.30 -7.85
C VAL A 175 -3.03 14.99 -7.08
N ALA A 176 -3.21 13.75 -6.61
CA ALA A 176 -4.34 13.38 -5.78
C ALA A 176 -4.43 14.19 -4.47
N ALA A 177 -3.27 14.57 -3.91
CA ALA A 177 -3.16 15.36 -2.69
C ALA A 177 -3.30 16.88 -2.91
N ARG A 178 -3.49 17.36 -4.15
CA ARG A 178 -3.57 18.79 -4.49
C ARG A 178 -4.62 19.56 -3.68
N GLY A 179 -5.75 18.93 -3.35
CA GLY A 179 -6.79 19.57 -2.54
C GLY A 179 -6.32 19.96 -1.13
N VAL A 180 -5.31 19.27 -0.60
CA VAL A 180 -4.72 19.53 0.73
C VAL A 180 -3.40 20.31 0.61
N LEU A 181 -2.61 20.03 -0.42
CA LEU A 181 -1.28 20.62 -0.61
C LEU A 181 -1.28 21.97 -1.35
N GLY A 182 -2.35 22.29 -2.07
CA GLY A 182 -2.42 23.48 -2.92
C GLY A 182 -1.29 23.51 -3.96
N ASP A 183 -0.64 24.66 -4.10
CA ASP A 183 0.45 24.88 -5.06
C ASP A 183 1.69 24.02 -4.78
N LYS A 184 1.83 23.47 -3.57
CA LYS A 184 2.93 22.55 -3.23
C LYS A 184 2.85 21.22 -3.98
N ALA A 185 1.68 20.88 -4.52
CA ALA A 185 1.46 19.71 -5.36
C ALA A 185 2.13 19.79 -6.75
N ASP A 186 2.70 20.94 -7.13
CA ASP A 186 3.52 21.12 -8.34
C ASP A 186 5.00 21.39 -8.05
N GLY A 187 5.33 21.60 -6.77
CA GLY A 187 6.66 22.01 -6.33
C GLY A 187 7.55 20.83 -5.95
N TRP A 188 8.64 21.13 -5.23
CA TRP A 188 9.60 20.13 -4.75
C TRP A 188 8.94 19.07 -3.84
N LEU A 189 7.89 19.44 -3.09
CA LEU A 189 7.17 18.51 -2.23
C LEU A 189 6.46 17.43 -3.06
N ALA A 190 5.93 17.78 -4.22
CA ALA A 190 5.36 16.81 -5.16
C ALA A 190 6.40 15.80 -5.61
N THR A 191 7.59 16.28 -5.95
CA THR A 191 8.73 15.43 -6.32
C THR A 191 9.11 14.50 -5.19
N VAL A 192 9.20 14.98 -3.95
CA VAL A 192 9.52 14.11 -2.79
C VAL A 192 8.44 13.06 -2.58
N LEU A 193 7.16 13.46 -2.56
CA LEU A 193 6.05 12.54 -2.37
C LEU A 193 6.02 11.44 -3.44
N ASP A 194 6.13 11.83 -4.71
CA ASP A 194 6.10 10.88 -5.81
C ASP A 194 7.37 10.01 -5.85
N THR A 195 8.54 10.55 -5.45
CA THR A 195 9.80 9.78 -5.34
C THR A 195 9.73 8.75 -4.22
N VAL A 196 9.05 9.03 -3.11
CA VAL A 196 8.87 8.07 -2.00
C VAL A 196 7.91 6.94 -2.37
N VAL A 197 6.95 7.21 -3.25
CA VAL A 197 5.99 6.20 -3.74
C VAL A 197 6.63 5.25 -4.75
N VAL A 198 7.61 5.73 -5.53
CA VAL A 198 8.38 4.94 -6.51
C VAL A 198 9.48 4.14 -5.82
#